data_AF-A0A964PHL2-F1
#
_entry.id   AF-A0A964PHL2-F1
#
_cell.length_a   1.000
_cell.length_b   1.000
_cell.length_c   1.000
_cell.angle_alpha   90.00
_cell.angle_beta   90.00
_cell.angle_gamma   90.00
#
_symmetry.space_group_name_H-M   'P 1'
#
loop_
_entity.id
_entity.type
_entity.pdbx_description
1 polymer ?
#
loop_
_entity_poly.entity_id
_entity_poly.type
_entity_poly.pdbx_seq_one_letter_code
_entity_poly.pdbx_strand_id
1 'polypeptide(L)' 'MLARMRCPLLLVVCALAVNACTPVRAWERGQLARTEMAWDADGLESALNDHIFFSKEASSGGNSAAGGGCGCN' A
#
# COMPACT_ATOMS: atom_id res chain seq x y z
N MET A 1 -23.40 18.83 31.29
CA MET A 1 -24.36 18.11 30.42
C MET A 1 -23.86 17.95 28.97
N LEU A 2 -23.22 18.98 28.36
CA LEU A 2 -22.65 18.87 27.00
C LEU A 2 -21.63 17.73 26.82
N ALA A 3 -20.78 17.42 27.82
CA ALA A 3 -19.80 16.34 27.72
C ALA A 3 -20.41 14.92 27.67
N ARG A 4 -21.54 14.70 28.35
CA ARG A 4 -22.28 13.42 28.33
C ARG A 4 -23.00 13.19 27.00
N MET A 5 -23.39 14.26 26.30
CA MET A 5 -24.04 14.19 24.97
C MET A 5 -23.03 14.11 23.81
N ARG A 6 -21.75 14.45 24.04
CA ARG A 6 -20.67 14.32 23.05
C ARG A 6 -20.22 12.86 22.85
N CYS A 7 -20.23 12.04 23.90
CA CYS A 7 -19.88 10.61 23.81
C CYS A 7 -20.75 9.79 22.84
N PRO A 8 -22.10 9.84 22.90
CA PRO A 8 -22.93 9.09 21.96
C PRO A 8 -22.80 9.61 20.53
N LEU A 9 -22.62 10.91 20.34
CA LEU A 9 -22.39 11.50 19.02
C LEU A 9 -21.08 11.01 18.38
N LEU A 10 -20.01 10.93 19.17
CA LEU A 10 -18.71 10.41 18.72
C LEU A 10 -18.79 8.93 18.30
N LEU A 11 -19.52 8.12 19.07
CA LEU A 11 -19.74 6.71 18.76
C LEU A 11 -20.51 6.51 17.46
N VAL A 12 -21.54 7.33 17.20
CA VAL A 12 -22.30 7.29 15.94
C VAL A 12 -21.42 7.66 14.75
N VAL A 13 -20.59 8.70 14.87
CA VAL A 13 -19.65 9.09 13.80
C VAL A 13 -18.63 7.99 13.51
N CYS A 14 -18.06 7.36 14.53
CA CYS A 14 -17.14 6.23 14.35
C CYS A 14 -17.82 5.03 13.68
N ALA A 15 -19.07 4.72 14.03
CA ALA A 15 -19.82 3.61 13.44
C ALA A 15 -20.13 3.84 11.93
N LEU A 16 -20.30 5.09 11.52
CA LEU A 16 -20.51 5.45 10.11
C LEU A 16 -19.22 5.31 9.29
N ALA A 17 -18.05 5.57 9.88
CA ALA A 17 -16.75 5.54 9.19
C ALA A 17 -16.27 4.12 8.79
N VAL A 18 -16.82 3.06 9.39
CA VAL A 18 -16.36 1.67 9.16
C VAL A 18 -16.91 1.03 7.89
N ASN A 19 -17.87 1.66 7.20
CA ASN A 19 -18.57 1.09 6.03
C ASN A 19 -17.92 1.40 4.67
N ALA A 20 -16.65 1.85 4.64
CA ALA A 20 -16.00 2.31 3.41
C ALA A 20 -15.38 1.19 2.54
N CYS A 21 -15.22 -0.03 3.06
CA CYS A 21 -14.61 -1.12 2.31
C CYS A 21 -15.66 -1.91 1.52
N THR A 22 -15.57 -1.87 0.19
CA THR A 22 -16.35 -2.73 -0.71
C THR A 22 -15.44 -3.73 -1.43
N PRO A 23 -15.82 -5.01 -1.54
CA PRO A 23 -15.04 -5.97 -2.31
C PRO A 23 -15.16 -5.65 -3.80
N VAL A 24 -14.02 -5.40 -4.45
CA VAL A 24 -13.95 -5.16 -5.90
C VAL A 24 -13.77 -6.51 -6.60
N ARG A 25 -14.58 -6.79 -7.63
CA ARG A 25 -14.50 -8.05 -8.37
C ARG A 25 -13.25 -8.05 -9.24
N ALA A 26 -12.66 -9.23 -9.47
CA ALA A 26 -11.35 -9.35 -10.10
C ALA A 26 -11.27 -8.66 -11.48
N TRP A 27 -12.37 -8.68 -12.26
CA TRP A 27 -12.48 -8.06 -13.59
C TRP A 27 -12.72 -6.55 -13.57
N GLU A 28 -13.20 -5.98 -12.45
CA GLU A 28 -13.34 -4.51 -12.29
C GLU A 28 -11.98 -3.84 -12.08
N ARG A 29 -10.99 -4.60 -11.60
CA ARG A 29 -9.61 -4.11 -11.43
C ARG A 29 -8.97 -3.68 -12.74
N GLY A 30 -9.34 -4.28 -13.88
CA GLY A 30 -8.80 -3.87 -15.19
C GLY A 30 -9.18 -2.44 -15.59
N GLN A 31 -10.30 -1.92 -15.11
CA GLN A 31 -10.70 -0.51 -15.33
C GLN A 31 -10.07 0.45 -14.30
N LEU A 32 -9.72 -0.07 -13.12
CA LEU A 32 -9.14 0.70 -12.00
C LEU A 32 -7.61 0.67 -11.95
N ALA A 33 -6.96 -0.21 -12.71
CA ALA A 33 -5.50 -0.36 -12.78
C ALA A 33 -4.95 0.17 -14.11
N ARG A 34 -5.05 1.49 -14.30
CA ARG A 34 -4.46 2.14 -15.49
C ARG A 34 -2.94 2.03 -15.43
N THR A 35 -2.30 2.00 -16.60
CA THR A 35 -0.82 1.92 -16.69
C THR A 35 -0.15 3.12 -16.04
N GLU A 36 -0.75 4.31 -16.12
CA GLU A 36 -0.25 5.53 -15.44
C GLU A 36 -0.34 5.47 -13.90
N MET A 37 -1.07 4.50 -13.34
CA MET A 37 -1.19 4.28 -11.89
C MET A 37 -0.27 3.16 -11.38
N ALA A 38 0.56 2.58 -12.25
CA ALA A 38 1.53 1.58 -11.84
C ALA A 38 2.54 2.20 -10.86
N TRP A 39 2.89 1.44 -9.82
CA TRP A 39 3.91 1.84 -8.84
C TRP A 39 5.27 2.07 -9.47
N ASP A 40 5.53 1.33 -10.56
CA ASP A 40 6.70 1.45 -11.38
C ASP A 40 6.25 1.66 -12.83
N ALA A 41 6.72 2.76 -13.42
CA ALA A 41 6.31 3.17 -14.76
C ALA A 41 7.12 2.47 -15.87
N ASP A 42 8.32 1.99 -15.54
CA ASP A 42 9.23 1.33 -16.48
C ASP A 42 9.96 0.16 -15.79
N GLY A 43 9.42 -1.04 -16.00
CA GLY A 43 9.97 -2.25 -15.38
C GLY A 43 11.41 -2.57 -15.79
N LEU A 44 11.89 -2.05 -16.93
CA LEU A 44 13.30 -2.22 -17.33
C LEU A 44 14.22 -1.36 -16.45
N GLU A 45 13.81 -0.12 -16.19
CA GLU A 45 14.52 0.78 -15.28
C GLU A 45 14.52 0.22 -13.86
N SER A 46 13.36 -0.24 -13.38
CA SER A 46 13.25 -0.86 -12.05
C SER A 46 14.17 -2.06 -11.90
N ALA A 47 14.19 -2.96 -12.90
CA ALA A 47 15.05 -4.15 -12.86
C ALA A 47 16.55 -3.78 -12.85
N LEU A 48 16.94 -2.73 -13.58
CA LEU A 48 18.31 -2.22 -13.59
C LEU A 48 18.68 -1.65 -12.22
N ASN A 49 17.82 -0.83 -11.64
CA ASN A 49 18.03 -0.22 -10.32
C ASN A 49 18.11 -1.28 -9.22
N ASP A 50 17.25 -2.30 -9.26
CA ASP A 50 17.31 -3.45 -8.35
C ASP A 50 18.64 -4.19 -8.48
N HIS A 51 19.12 -4.44 -9.71
CA HIS A 51 20.40 -5.11 -9.94
C HIS A 51 21.58 -4.32 -9.34
N ILE A 52 21.58 -2.99 -9.51
CA ILE A 52 22.60 -2.11 -8.92
C ILE A 52 22.52 -2.15 -7.38
N PHE A 53 21.30 -2.03 -6.83
CA PHE A 53 21.08 -2.03 -5.39
C PHE A 53 21.50 -3.35 -4.74
N PHE A 54 21.11 -4.50 -5.30
CA PHE A 54 21.56 -5.79 -4.79
C PHE A 54 23.07 -5.99 -4.90
N SER A 55 23.70 -5.40 -5.91
CA SER A 55 25.16 -5.49 -6.07
C SER A 55 25.93 -4.66 -5.03
N LYS A 56 25.32 -3.63 -4.46
CA LYS A 56 26.02 -2.66 -3.59
C LYS A 56 25.54 -2.69 -2.14
N GLU A 57 24.25 -2.91 -1.92
CA GLU A 57 23.54 -2.51 -0.70
C GLU A 57 22.48 -3.54 -0.26
N ALA A 58 22.52 -4.77 -0.79
CA ALA A 58 21.57 -5.86 -0.51
C ALA A 58 21.33 -6.17 0.98
N SER A 59 22.25 -5.81 1.87
CA SER A 59 22.12 -6.00 3.31
C SER A 59 21.05 -5.13 3.96
N SER A 60 20.62 -4.05 3.30
CA SER A 60 19.64 -3.11 3.83
C SER A 60 18.17 -3.44 3.51
N GLY A 61 17.93 -4.47 2.69
CA GLY A 61 16.58 -4.90 2.27
C GLY A 61 16.05 -4.11 1.06
N GLY A 62 15.35 -4.79 0.14
CA GLY A 62 14.88 -4.20 -1.12
C GLY A 62 13.50 -3.51 -1.07
N ASN A 63 13.13 -2.79 -2.13
CA ASN A 63 11.92 -1.95 -2.23
C ASN A 63 10.61 -2.72 -2.52
N SER A 64 10.58 -4.05 -2.35
CA SER A 64 9.45 -4.90 -2.76
C SER A 64 8.65 -5.45 -1.57
N ALA A 65 7.33 -5.30 -1.60
CA ALA A 65 6.40 -5.81 -0.57
C ALA A 65 6.40 -7.35 -0.40
N ALA A 66 7.04 -8.08 -1.32
CA ALA A 66 7.12 -9.55 -1.30
C ALA A 66 8.53 -10.10 -1.59
N GLY A 67 9.61 -9.31 -1.46
CA GLY A 67 10.93 -9.79 -1.85
C GLY A 67 12.13 -9.10 -1.21
N GLY A 68 12.80 -9.83 -0.32
CA GLY A 68 14.26 -9.76 -0.13
C GLY A 68 14.77 -9.00 1.09
N GLY A 69 14.86 -9.68 2.24
CA GLY A 69 15.59 -9.16 3.41
C GLY A 69 15.95 -10.19 4.50
N CYS A 70 17.05 -10.93 4.33
CA CYS A 70 18.12 -11.07 5.33
C CYS A 70 19.45 -11.01 4.57
N GLY A 71 19.81 -9.86 4.02
CA GLY A 71 21.19 -9.67 3.56
C GLY A 71 22.09 -9.60 4.80
N CYS A 72 22.35 -10.76 5.40
CA CYS A 72 22.96 -10.83 6.71
C CYS A 72 24.42 -10.31 6.63
N ASN A 73 24.77 -9.36 7.49
CA ASN A 73 26.16 -9.10 7.92
C ASN A 73 26.65 -10.30 8.75
#